data_AF-A0A4R5MM89-F1
#
_entry.id   AF-A0A4R5MM89-F1
#
_cell.length_a   1.000
_cell.length_b   1.000
_cell.length_c   1.000
_cell.angle_alpha   90.00
_cell.angle_beta   90.00
_cell.angle_gamma   90.00
#
_symmetry.space_group_name_H-M   'P 1'
#
loop_
_entity.id
_entity.type
_entity.pdbx_description
1 polymer ?
#
loop_
_entity_poly.entity_id
_entity_poly.type
_entity_poly.pdbx_seq_one_letter_code
_entity_poly.pdbx_strand_id
1 'polypeptide(L)'
;MKKEVLLSLIILSLAFVKPVYGQKTRNDVPLFKFLQQNADSTLAFEYVNNWIQKPDIMILSKKADTVSVYRYEDNRKFDQSGAMPKNIRDSVYSKNRMNIFLTPITVNIYFNSIFLHTDSIHDFWNKANSMSPWQLLDDKMDNGEGCPITKKEKSNKQYIYDGGGITLYLITKKEIRPLYFYAPDYFEQKEMCRGNYNRQTILKIAELFSHYFRM
;
A
#
# COMPACT_ATOMS: atom_id res chain seq x y z
N MET A 1 -25.59 -33.13 36.30
CA MET A 1 -24.53 -33.34 35.29
C MET A 1 -23.18 -33.03 35.90
N LYS A 2 -22.27 -34.01 35.94
CA LYS A 2 -20.97 -33.90 36.63
C LYS A 2 -20.11 -32.81 35.97
N LYS A 3 -19.44 -31.98 36.79
CA LYS A 3 -18.47 -30.94 36.36
C LYS A 3 -17.50 -31.43 35.28
N GLU A 4 -17.17 -32.71 35.31
CA GLU A 4 -16.26 -33.38 34.37
C GLU A 4 -16.83 -33.43 32.94
N VAL A 5 -18.14 -33.63 32.76
CA VAL A 5 -18.78 -33.66 31.43
C VAL A 5 -18.80 -32.27 30.80
N LEU A 6 -18.97 -31.22 31.62
CA LEU A 6 -18.93 -29.83 31.16
C LEU A 6 -17.51 -29.43 30.73
N LEU A 7 -16.48 -29.89 31.46
CA LEU A 7 -15.08 -29.61 31.13
C LEU A 7 -14.67 -30.30 29.81
N SER A 8 -15.10 -31.55 29.61
CA SER A 8 -14.84 -32.29 28.36
C SER A 8 -15.49 -31.63 27.15
N LEU A 9 -16.71 -31.08 27.29
CA LEU A 9 -17.40 -30.36 26.22
C LEU A 9 -16.72 -29.03 25.85
N ILE A 10 -16.10 -28.34 26.82
CA ILE A 10 -15.37 -27.07 26.57
C ILE A 10 -14.01 -27.33 25.89
N ILE A 11 -13.30 -28.40 26.27
CA ILE A 11 -12.02 -28.75 25.64
C ILE A 11 -12.24 -29.22 24.19
N LEU A 12 -13.34 -29.95 23.95
CA LEU A 12 -13.69 -30.41 22.60
C LEU A 12 -14.07 -29.23 21.68
N SER A 13 -14.71 -28.17 22.19
CA SER A 13 -15.06 -27.01 21.36
C SER A 13 -13.85 -26.12 21.02
N LEU A 14 -12.82 -26.08 21.86
CA LEU A 14 -11.55 -25.40 21.57
C LEU A 14 -10.70 -26.13 20.51
N ALA A 15 -10.87 -27.44 20.36
CA ALA A 15 -10.15 -28.24 19.36
C ALA A 15 -10.67 -28.05 17.91
N PHE A 16 -11.84 -27.42 17.73
CA PHE A 16 -12.44 -27.15 16.41
C PHE A 16 -12.32 -25.70 15.95
N VAL A 17 -11.49 -24.88 16.62
CA VAL A 17 -11.17 -23.53 16.13
C VAL A 17 -10.27 -23.67 14.91
N LYS A 18 -10.88 -23.65 13.72
CA LYS A 18 -10.15 -23.54 12.45
C LYS A 18 -9.26 -22.28 12.52
N PRO A 19 -8.01 -22.34 12.03
CA PRO A 19 -7.22 -21.12 11.89
C PRO A 19 -7.99 -20.18 10.96
N VAL A 20 -8.48 -19.08 11.52
CA VAL A 20 -8.98 -17.97 10.72
C VAL A 20 -7.75 -17.41 10.02
N TYR A 21 -7.64 -17.64 8.72
CA TYR A 21 -6.71 -16.91 7.88
C TYR A 21 -7.23 -15.47 7.79
N GLY A 22 -6.90 -14.65 8.80
CA GLY A 22 -7.01 -13.21 8.66
C GLY A 22 -6.19 -12.79 7.43
N GLN A 23 -6.68 -11.81 6.66
CA GLN A 23 -5.87 -11.19 5.62
C GLN A 23 -4.52 -10.83 6.23
N LYS A 24 -3.44 -11.43 5.71
CA LYS A 24 -2.09 -11.11 6.14
C LYS A 24 -1.94 -9.60 6.00
N THR A 25 -1.72 -8.90 7.10
CA THR A 25 -1.39 -7.49 7.04
C THR A 25 -0.13 -7.37 6.17
N ARG A 26 -0.14 -6.45 5.20
CA ARG A 26 1.00 -6.24 4.28
C ARG A 26 2.30 -5.79 4.98
N ASN A 27 2.32 -5.72 6.32
CA ASN A 27 3.49 -5.42 7.14
C ASN A 27 4.59 -6.48 7.02
N ASP A 28 4.25 -7.68 6.56
CA ASP A 28 5.17 -8.81 6.40
C ASP A 28 5.74 -8.96 4.97
N VAL A 29 5.58 -7.95 4.12
CA VAL A 29 6.15 -7.94 2.76
C VAL A 29 7.69 -8.02 2.82
N PRO A 30 8.33 -9.04 2.22
CA PRO A 30 9.79 -9.22 2.26
C PRO A 30 10.58 -8.00 1.76
N LEU A 31 10.08 -7.31 0.73
CA LEU A 31 10.72 -6.08 0.24
C LEU A 31 10.79 -5.00 1.32
N PHE A 32 9.75 -4.84 2.14
CA PHE A 32 9.74 -3.82 3.20
C PHE A 32 10.72 -4.18 4.31
N LYS A 33 10.86 -5.46 4.66
CA LYS A 33 11.89 -5.93 5.59
C LYS A 33 13.31 -5.69 5.05
N PHE A 34 13.52 -5.94 3.76
CA PHE A 34 14.79 -5.63 3.11
C PHE A 34 15.11 -4.13 3.20
N LEU A 35 14.15 -3.26 2.88
CA LEU A 35 14.31 -1.80 3.00
C LEU A 35 14.57 -1.38 4.46
N GLN A 36 13.86 -1.98 5.41
CA GLN A 36 14.02 -1.74 6.85
C GLN A 36 15.46 -2.01 7.33
N GLN A 37 16.08 -3.06 6.82
CA GLN A 37 17.43 -3.48 7.19
C GLN A 37 18.52 -2.63 6.51
N ASN A 38 18.23 -2.07 5.33
CA ASN A 38 19.25 -1.49 4.47
C ASN A 38 19.19 0.05 4.33
N ALA A 39 18.10 0.68 4.76
CA ALA A 39 17.91 2.13 4.76
C ALA A 39 17.66 2.67 6.19
N ASP A 40 17.81 3.98 6.38
CA ASP A 40 17.48 4.63 7.65
C ASP A 40 15.98 4.94 7.71
N SER A 41 15.43 5.41 6.59
CA SER A 41 14.00 5.67 6.43
C SER A 41 13.55 5.45 4.98
N THR A 42 12.30 5.03 4.81
CA THR A 42 11.71 4.83 3.49
C THR A 42 10.21 5.15 3.54
N LEU A 43 9.76 5.87 2.51
CA LEU A 43 8.36 6.09 2.19
C LEU A 43 8.03 5.18 1.01
N ALA A 44 7.15 4.20 1.20
CA ALA A 44 6.64 3.37 0.10
C ALA A 44 5.14 3.64 -0.08
N PHE A 45 4.76 4.03 -1.29
CA PHE A 45 3.43 4.52 -1.63
C PHE A 45 2.76 3.57 -2.62
N GLU A 46 1.48 3.32 -2.40
CA GLU A 46 0.65 2.46 -3.25
C GLU A 46 -0.79 2.97 -3.32
N TYR A 47 -1.36 2.99 -4.53
CA TYR A 47 -2.81 3.04 -4.71
C TYR A 47 -3.38 1.63 -4.58
N VAL A 48 -4.40 1.46 -3.75
CA VAL A 48 -5.04 0.18 -3.54
C VAL A 48 -6.51 0.25 -3.94
N ASN A 49 -7.08 -0.87 -4.37
CA ASN A 49 -8.52 -1.02 -4.52
C ASN A 49 -8.94 -2.48 -4.27
N ASN A 50 -10.24 -2.73 -4.40
CA ASN A 50 -10.84 -4.04 -4.13
C ASN A 50 -10.64 -5.07 -5.27
N TRP A 51 -9.94 -4.70 -6.35
CA TRP A 51 -9.73 -5.56 -7.51
C TRP A 51 -8.36 -6.23 -7.47
N ILE A 52 -8.19 -7.31 -8.24
CA ILE A 52 -6.87 -7.93 -8.43
C ILE A 52 -6.02 -6.96 -9.25
N GLN A 53 -5.10 -6.27 -8.59
CA GLN A 53 -4.17 -5.36 -9.23
C GLN A 53 -2.77 -5.92 -9.27
N LYS A 54 -2.05 -5.59 -10.35
CA LYS A 54 -0.60 -5.80 -10.37
C LYS A 54 0.01 -4.98 -9.22
N PRO A 55 0.97 -5.53 -8.46
CA PRO A 55 1.75 -4.74 -7.53
C PRO A 55 2.39 -3.55 -8.24
N ASP A 56 2.16 -2.35 -7.70
CA ASP A 56 2.74 -1.10 -8.16
C ASP A 56 3.07 -0.23 -6.95
N ILE A 57 4.33 -0.29 -6.51
CA ILE A 57 4.78 0.39 -5.28
C ILE A 57 5.86 1.38 -5.64
N MET A 58 5.62 2.66 -5.41
CA MET A 58 6.61 3.70 -5.57
C MET A 58 7.36 3.92 -4.27
N ILE A 59 8.69 3.97 -4.33
CA ILE A 59 9.53 3.90 -3.13
C ILE A 59 10.55 5.03 -3.16
N LEU A 60 10.57 5.81 -2.10
CA LEU A 60 11.53 6.87 -1.85
C LEU A 60 12.27 6.55 -0.54
N SER A 61 13.57 6.26 -0.65
CA SER A 61 14.38 5.71 0.42
C SER A 61 15.59 6.59 0.73
N LYS A 62 15.98 6.70 2.01
CA LYS A 62 17.15 7.45 2.46
C LYS A 62 18.07 6.58 3.32
N LYS A 63 19.36 6.67 3.04
CA LYS A 63 20.44 6.09 3.85
C LYS A 63 21.57 7.12 3.95
N ALA A 64 21.84 7.60 5.16
CA ALA A 64 22.76 8.70 5.42
C ALA A 64 22.49 9.90 4.49
N ASP A 65 23.48 10.32 3.71
CA ASP A 65 23.41 11.42 2.75
C ASP A 65 22.69 11.05 1.44
N THR A 66 22.56 9.76 1.15
CA THR A 66 22.05 9.25 -0.12
C THR A 66 20.53 9.08 -0.06
N VAL A 67 19.85 9.60 -1.08
CA VAL A 67 18.43 9.35 -1.33
C VAL A 67 18.33 8.57 -2.64
N SER A 68 17.44 7.57 -2.68
CA SER A 68 17.25 6.70 -3.83
C SER A 68 15.76 6.49 -4.10
N VAL A 69 15.43 6.33 -5.38
CA VAL A 69 14.06 6.13 -5.85
C VAL A 69 13.96 4.77 -6.51
N TYR A 70 12.90 4.04 -6.20
CA TYR A 70 12.61 2.73 -6.78
C TYR A 70 11.13 2.61 -7.12
N ARG A 71 10.80 1.71 -8.05
CA ARG A 71 9.43 1.29 -8.30
C ARG A 71 9.37 -0.23 -8.36
N TYR A 72 8.45 -0.80 -7.60
CA TYR A 72 8.09 -2.20 -7.72
C TYR A 72 7.02 -2.34 -8.79
N GLU A 73 7.40 -2.71 -10.01
CA GLU A 73 6.46 -2.89 -11.13
C GLU A 73 7.02 -3.88 -12.17
N ASP A 74 6.13 -4.39 -13.03
CA ASP A 74 6.55 -5.06 -14.27
C ASP A 74 6.75 -4.03 -15.39
N ASN A 75 7.99 -3.57 -15.58
CA ASN A 75 8.38 -2.65 -16.65
C ASN A 75 8.84 -3.36 -17.93
N ARG A 76 8.74 -4.70 -17.99
CA ARG A 76 9.17 -5.46 -19.16
C ARG A 76 8.26 -5.10 -20.33
N LYS A 77 8.86 -4.57 -21.39
CA LYS A 77 8.16 -4.37 -22.66
C LYS A 77 7.99 -5.74 -23.31
N PHE A 78 6.76 -6.22 -23.35
CA PHE A 78 6.41 -7.38 -24.18
C PHE A 78 6.40 -6.94 -25.63
N ASP A 79 7.57 -6.98 -26.27
CA ASP A 79 7.66 -6.72 -27.69
C ASP A 79 6.87 -7.81 -28.43
N GLN A 80 5.80 -7.39 -29.11
CA GLN A 80 4.97 -8.25 -29.95
C GLN A 80 5.41 -8.21 -31.43
N SER A 81 6.50 -7.52 -31.75
CA SER A 81 6.98 -7.34 -33.12
C SER A 81 7.55 -8.60 -33.75
N GLY A 82 7.89 -9.62 -32.95
CA GLY A 82 8.35 -10.92 -33.43
C GLY A 82 7.21 -11.77 -33.99
N ALA A 83 7.39 -12.31 -35.21
CA ALA A 83 6.50 -13.31 -35.77
C ALA A 83 6.57 -14.61 -34.94
N MET A 84 5.60 -14.80 -34.05
CA MET A 84 5.43 -16.04 -33.27
C MET A 84 4.13 -16.74 -33.68
N PRO A 85 4.13 -18.07 -33.83
CA PRO A 85 2.90 -18.84 -33.94
C PRO A 85 1.97 -18.56 -32.76
N LYS A 86 0.67 -18.35 -33.04
CA LYS A 86 -0.34 -17.90 -32.07
C LYS A 86 -0.28 -18.62 -30.73
N ASN A 87 -0.28 -19.96 -30.73
CA ASN A 87 -0.30 -20.74 -29.48
C ASN A 87 0.98 -20.57 -28.64
N ILE A 88 2.13 -20.41 -29.28
CA ILE A 88 3.41 -20.14 -28.60
C ILE A 88 3.36 -18.75 -27.98
N ARG A 89 2.98 -17.76 -28.80
CA ARG A 89 2.84 -16.36 -28.38
C ARG A 89 1.92 -16.22 -27.17
N ASP A 90 0.73 -16.79 -27.25
CA ASP A 90 -0.29 -16.70 -26.22
C ASP A 90 0.18 -17.42 -24.94
N SER A 91 0.88 -18.55 -25.05
CA SER A 91 1.48 -19.26 -23.91
C SER A 91 2.61 -18.47 -23.23
N VAL A 92 3.49 -17.84 -24.01
CA VAL A 92 4.60 -17.02 -23.50
C VAL A 92 4.05 -15.78 -22.80
N TYR A 93 3.13 -15.05 -23.42
CA TYR A 93 2.63 -13.81 -22.83
C TYR A 93 1.67 -14.06 -21.66
N SER A 94 0.80 -15.08 -21.71
CA SER A 94 -0.09 -15.37 -20.58
C SER A 94 0.71 -15.72 -19.32
N LYS A 95 1.68 -16.62 -19.42
CA LYS A 95 2.54 -16.98 -18.28
C LYS A 95 3.37 -15.79 -17.78
N ASN A 96 3.99 -15.05 -18.69
CA ASN A 96 4.88 -13.97 -18.29
C ASN A 96 4.15 -12.76 -17.70
N ARG A 97 2.93 -12.45 -18.17
CA ARG A 97 2.06 -11.39 -17.61
C ARG A 97 1.51 -11.76 -16.24
N MET A 98 1.20 -13.03 -16.03
CA MET A 98 0.67 -13.49 -14.74
C MET A 98 1.73 -13.66 -13.66
N ASN A 99 3.02 -13.74 -14.04
CA ASN A 99 4.10 -14.04 -13.10
C ASN A 99 4.22 -13.02 -11.95
N ILE A 100 4.01 -11.72 -12.21
CA ILE A 100 4.08 -10.70 -11.15
C ILE A 100 3.03 -10.93 -10.04
N PHE A 101 1.86 -11.47 -10.36
CA PHE A 101 0.81 -11.77 -9.37
C PHE A 101 1.15 -12.97 -8.47
N LEU A 102 2.00 -13.87 -8.94
CA LEU A 102 2.41 -15.09 -8.24
C LEU A 102 3.76 -14.92 -7.52
N THR A 103 4.50 -13.88 -7.87
CA THR A 103 5.82 -13.62 -7.31
C THR A 103 5.70 -12.85 -5.99
N PRO A 104 6.37 -13.28 -4.91
CA PRO A 104 6.42 -12.50 -3.68
C PRO A 104 7.01 -11.11 -3.91
N ILE A 105 6.43 -10.10 -3.27
CA ILE A 105 6.96 -8.72 -3.29
C ILE A 105 8.27 -8.69 -2.48
N THR A 106 9.40 -8.84 -3.17
CA THR A 106 10.76 -8.93 -2.63
C THR A 106 11.76 -8.30 -3.61
N VAL A 107 13.05 -8.26 -3.27
CA VAL A 107 14.10 -7.88 -4.23
C VAL A 107 14.18 -8.93 -5.34
N ASN A 108 13.66 -8.59 -6.52
CA ASN A 108 13.66 -9.42 -7.72
C ASN A 108 13.55 -8.53 -8.97
N ILE A 109 13.29 -9.13 -10.14
CA ILE A 109 13.23 -8.41 -11.43
C ILE A 109 12.18 -7.29 -11.47
N TYR A 110 11.23 -7.25 -10.55
CA TYR A 110 10.20 -6.21 -10.48
C TYR A 110 10.61 -5.03 -9.59
N PHE A 111 11.69 -5.15 -8.81
CA PHE A 111 12.22 -4.05 -8.00
C PHE A 111 13.22 -3.22 -8.81
N ASN A 112 12.73 -2.14 -9.42
CA ASN A 112 13.48 -1.32 -10.37
C ASN A 112 14.00 -0.05 -9.70
N SER A 113 15.27 0.30 -9.93
CA SER A 113 15.80 1.62 -9.57
C SER A 113 15.37 2.66 -10.62
N ILE A 114 14.93 3.82 -10.14
CA ILE A 114 14.56 4.96 -10.98
C ILE A 114 15.64 6.03 -10.84
N PHE A 115 16.26 6.36 -11.96
CA PHE A 115 17.29 7.40 -12.02
C PHE A 115 16.64 8.75 -12.30
N LEU A 116 16.76 9.66 -11.34
CA LEU A 116 16.42 11.07 -11.48
C LEU A 116 17.72 11.90 -11.31
N HIS A 117 17.70 13.15 -11.76
CA HIS A 117 18.79 14.08 -11.46
C HIS A 117 18.92 14.27 -9.94
N THR A 118 20.15 14.40 -9.45
CA THR A 118 20.46 14.52 -8.01
C THR A 118 19.62 15.60 -7.32
N ASP A 119 19.55 16.80 -7.92
CA ASP A 119 18.76 17.91 -7.39
C ASP A 119 17.26 17.56 -7.28
N SER A 120 16.73 16.85 -8.29
CA SER A 120 15.35 16.37 -8.30
C SER A 120 15.09 15.33 -7.21
N ILE A 121 16.04 14.43 -6.93
CA ILE A 121 15.89 13.44 -5.85
C ILE A 121 15.86 14.14 -4.49
N HIS A 122 16.75 15.11 -4.27
CA HIS A 122 16.79 15.86 -3.02
C HIS A 122 15.55 16.74 -2.83
N ASP A 123 15.08 17.41 -3.88
CA ASP A 123 13.82 18.17 -3.86
C ASP A 123 12.63 17.26 -3.54
N PHE A 124 12.56 16.07 -4.17
CA PHE A 124 11.52 15.09 -3.87
C PHE A 124 11.51 14.71 -2.37
N TRP A 125 12.66 14.32 -1.83
CA TRP A 125 12.79 14.00 -0.41
C TRP A 125 12.39 15.14 0.51
N ASN A 126 12.87 16.35 0.23
CA ASN A 126 12.62 17.52 1.07
C ASN A 126 11.14 17.90 1.07
N LYS A 127 10.49 17.92 -0.11
CA LYS A 127 9.05 18.18 -0.22
C LYS A 127 8.24 17.10 0.50
N ALA A 128 8.56 15.83 0.31
CA ALA A 128 7.90 14.72 1.00
C ALA A 128 8.03 14.86 2.52
N ASN A 129 9.25 15.15 3.01
CA ASN A 129 9.50 15.27 4.44
C ASN A 129 8.89 16.54 5.06
N SER A 130 8.75 17.64 4.30
CA SER A 130 8.07 18.86 4.78
C SER A 130 6.59 18.69 5.07
N MET A 131 5.98 17.61 4.54
CA MET A 131 4.60 17.22 4.85
C MET A 131 4.49 16.37 6.12
N SER A 132 5.59 16.19 6.86
CA SER A 132 5.65 15.45 8.12
C SER A 132 4.95 14.07 8.08
N PRO A 133 5.27 13.20 7.10
CA PRO A 133 4.56 11.93 6.91
C PRO A 133 4.58 11.05 8.16
N TRP A 134 5.64 11.15 8.97
CA TRP A 134 5.81 10.42 10.23
C TRP A 134 4.83 10.83 11.33
N GLN A 135 4.13 11.96 11.20
CA GLN A 135 3.14 12.44 12.16
C GLN A 135 1.70 12.21 11.69
N LEU A 136 1.50 11.71 10.46
CA LEU A 136 0.17 11.45 9.94
C LEU A 136 -0.54 10.33 10.69
N LEU A 137 -1.83 10.52 10.89
CA LEU A 137 -2.77 9.51 11.36
C LEU A 137 -3.55 8.98 10.16
N ASP A 138 -3.74 7.67 10.12
CA ASP A 138 -4.57 7.04 9.11
C ASP A 138 -6.06 7.12 9.48
N ASP A 139 -6.96 6.67 8.61
CA ASP A 139 -8.40 6.73 8.89
C ASP A 139 -8.77 5.93 10.14
N LYS A 140 -8.03 4.88 10.48
CA LYS A 140 -8.26 4.08 11.69
C LYS A 140 -7.96 4.87 12.98
N MET A 141 -6.92 5.70 12.97
CA MET A 141 -6.44 6.43 14.16
C MET A 141 -7.04 7.83 14.31
N ASP A 142 -7.57 8.42 13.25
CA ASP A 142 -8.16 9.77 13.28
C ASP A 142 -9.65 9.73 13.68
N ASN A 143 -10.57 9.59 12.73
CA ASN A 143 -12.01 9.65 12.95
C ASN A 143 -12.80 8.53 12.26
N GLY A 144 -12.11 7.47 11.82
CA GLY A 144 -12.67 6.41 11.00
C GLY A 144 -12.71 6.77 9.52
N GLU A 145 -12.96 5.75 8.71
CA GLU A 145 -13.21 5.90 7.28
C GLU A 145 -14.50 6.72 7.04
N GLY A 146 -14.44 7.60 6.05
CA GLY A 146 -15.57 8.42 5.61
C GLY A 146 -15.79 9.71 6.41
N CYS A 147 -17.00 10.25 6.31
CA CYS A 147 -17.33 11.53 6.93
C CYS A 147 -17.54 11.40 8.45
N PRO A 148 -17.07 12.38 9.24
CA PRO A 148 -17.28 12.38 10.69
C PRO A 148 -18.78 12.44 10.99
N ILE A 149 -19.25 11.59 11.91
CA ILE A 149 -20.65 11.62 12.35
C ILE A 149 -20.83 12.83 13.25
N THR A 150 -21.46 13.89 12.74
CA THR A 150 -21.83 15.04 13.58
C THR A 150 -23.07 14.71 14.42
N LYS A 151 -23.17 15.26 15.64
CA LYS A 151 -24.33 15.03 16.54
C LYS A 151 -25.68 15.43 15.94
N LYS A 152 -25.70 16.22 14.86
CA LYS A 152 -26.90 16.67 14.15
C LYS A 152 -27.36 15.72 13.05
N GLU A 153 -26.48 14.84 12.56
CA GLU A 153 -26.78 13.90 11.48
C GLU A 153 -26.86 12.50 12.04
N LYS A 154 -28.09 12.07 12.35
CA LYS A 154 -28.35 10.68 12.71
C LYS A 154 -28.01 9.80 11.50
N SER A 155 -26.90 9.08 11.64
CA SER A 155 -26.68 7.73 11.14
C SER A 155 -26.71 7.51 9.63
N ASN A 156 -25.86 8.17 8.85
CA ASN A 156 -25.38 7.55 7.62
C ASN A 156 -23.92 7.95 7.41
N LYS A 157 -23.00 7.09 7.88
CA LYS A 157 -21.64 7.11 7.35
C LYS A 157 -21.77 6.87 5.85
N GLN A 158 -21.50 7.88 5.04
CA GLN A 158 -21.49 7.73 3.59
C GLN A 158 -20.29 6.86 3.25
N TYR A 159 -20.51 5.56 3.15
CA TYR A 159 -19.54 4.62 2.64
C TYR A 159 -19.81 4.42 1.16
N ILE A 160 -18.75 4.48 0.37
CA ILE A 160 -18.71 3.84 -0.94
C ILE A 160 -18.32 2.39 -0.67
N TYR A 161 -18.81 1.42 -1.44
CA TYR A 161 -18.42 0.00 -1.28
C TYR A 161 -17.27 -0.40 -2.21
N ASP A 162 -17.04 0.37 -3.28
CA ASP A 162 -16.02 0.12 -4.31
C ASP A 162 -14.93 1.22 -4.34
N GLY A 163 -14.74 1.93 -3.23
CA GLY A 163 -13.72 2.97 -3.13
C GLY A 163 -12.31 2.38 -3.22
N GLY A 164 -11.44 3.06 -3.97
CA GLY A 164 -10.00 2.84 -3.84
C GLY A 164 -9.49 3.43 -2.52
N GLY A 165 -8.20 3.29 -2.30
CA GLY A 165 -7.52 3.92 -1.19
C GLY A 165 -6.07 4.20 -1.51
N ILE A 166 -5.43 4.87 -0.56
CA ILE A 166 -4.00 5.16 -0.61
C ILE A 166 -3.36 4.51 0.60
N THR A 167 -2.29 3.77 0.38
CA THR A 167 -1.45 3.24 1.46
C THR A 167 -0.07 3.87 1.39
N LEU A 168 0.35 4.47 2.51
CA LEU A 168 1.72 4.94 2.71
C LEU A 168 2.38 4.10 3.80
N TYR A 169 3.43 3.37 3.44
CA TYR A 169 4.27 2.64 4.38
C TYR A 169 5.42 3.52 4.82
N LEU A 170 5.51 3.67 6.14
CA LEU A 170 6.57 4.39 6.84
C LEU A 170 7.52 3.36 7.41
N ILE A 171 8.66 3.18 6.75
CA ILE A 171 9.62 2.13 7.07
C ILE A 171 10.84 2.80 7.71
N THR A 172 11.18 2.38 8.92
CA THR A 172 12.40 2.77 9.64
C THR A 172 13.06 1.54 10.22
N LYS A 173 14.31 1.64 10.68
CA LYS A 173 14.98 0.52 11.38
C LYS A 173 14.21 -0.03 12.58
N LYS A 174 13.29 0.74 13.16
CA LYS A 174 12.48 0.34 14.33
C LYS A 174 11.22 -0.41 13.92
N GLU A 175 10.52 0.06 12.89
CA GLU A 175 9.20 -0.46 12.53
C GLU A 175 8.83 -0.24 11.05
N ILE A 176 7.83 -1.00 10.60
CA ILE A 176 7.12 -0.79 9.34
C ILE A 176 5.69 -0.41 9.71
N ARG A 177 5.33 0.86 9.52
CA ARG A 177 4.01 1.40 9.89
C ARG A 177 3.20 1.74 8.64
N PRO A 178 2.16 0.98 8.29
CA PRO A 178 1.24 1.35 7.22
C PRO A 178 0.30 2.46 7.68
N LEU A 179 0.01 3.40 6.79
CA LEU A 179 -1.07 4.37 6.93
C LEU A 179 -2.04 4.16 5.76
N TYR A 180 -3.29 3.81 6.06
CA TYR A 180 -4.32 3.57 5.07
C TYR A 180 -5.40 4.65 5.07
N PHE A 181 -5.71 5.16 3.89
CA PHE A 181 -6.74 6.17 3.67
C PHE A 181 -7.73 5.64 2.64
N TYR A 182 -8.99 5.51 3.06
CA TYR A 182 -10.08 5.02 2.22
C TYR A 182 -10.71 6.18 1.43
N ALA A 183 -10.70 6.08 0.10
CA ALA A 183 -11.25 7.06 -0.84
C ALA A 183 -11.01 8.54 -0.44
N PRO A 184 -9.76 8.94 -0.11
CA PRO A 184 -9.49 10.27 0.44
C PRO A 184 -9.87 11.39 -0.53
N ASP A 185 -9.73 11.15 -1.84
CA ASP A 185 -10.10 12.05 -2.92
C ASP A 185 -11.62 12.30 -2.96
N TYR A 186 -12.44 11.28 -2.73
CA TYR A 186 -13.89 11.41 -2.65
C TYR A 186 -14.31 12.21 -1.41
N PHE A 187 -13.80 11.86 -0.23
CA PHE A 187 -14.23 12.52 1.02
C PHE A 187 -13.76 13.97 1.15
N GLU A 188 -12.64 14.33 0.52
CA GLU A 188 -12.15 15.72 0.48
C GLU A 188 -12.81 16.58 -0.61
N GLN A 189 -13.80 16.07 -1.33
CA GLN A 189 -14.67 16.89 -2.20
C GLN A 189 -15.53 17.84 -1.35
N LYS A 190 -15.86 19.00 -1.92
CA LYS A 190 -16.56 20.09 -1.23
C LYS A 190 -17.94 19.64 -0.73
N GLU A 191 -18.62 18.80 -1.49
CA GLU A 191 -19.98 18.32 -1.26
C GLU A 191 -20.06 17.14 -0.28
N MET A 192 -18.92 16.56 0.12
CA MET A 192 -18.85 15.40 1.02
C MET A 192 -18.55 15.83 2.44
N CYS A 193 -17.27 15.94 2.81
CA CYS A 193 -16.85 16.32 4.16
C CYS A 193 -15.40 16.79 4.20
N ARG A 194 -15.06 17.68 3.25
CA ARG A 194 -13.73 18.28 3.15
C ARG A 194 -13.28 18.91 4.47
N GLY A 195 -11.99 18.75 4.77
CA GLY A 195 -11.33 19.42 5.89
C GLY A 195 -10.47 18.51 6.74
N ASN A 196 -10.34 17.22 6.40
CA ASN A 196 -9.47 16.32 7.14
C ASN A 196 -8.00 16.58 6.76
N TYR A 197 -7.22 17.07 7.72
CA TYR A 197 -5.81 17.39 7.53
C TYR A 197 -4.99 16.19 7.03
N ASN A 198 -5.22 14.99 7.58
CA ASN A 198 -4.47 13.79 7.22
C ASN A 198 -4.77 13.35 5.78
N ARG A 199 -6.06 13.35 5.37
CA ARG A 199 -6.49 13.04 4.00
C ARG A 199 -5.94 14.05 2.99
N GLN A 200 -6.01 15.33 3.30
CA GLN A 200 -5.43 16.37 2.43
C GLN A 200 -3.92 16.21 2.28
N THR A 201 -3.23 15.80 3.35
CA THR A 201 -1.78 15.62 3.31
C THR A 201 -1.38 14.38 2.52
N ILE A 202 -2.09 13.25 2.68
CA ILE A 202 -1.80 12.07 1.85
C ILE A 202 -2.10 12.32 0.37
N LEU A 203 -3.13 13.12 0.04
CA LEU A 203 -3.41 13.50 -1.35
C LEU A 203 -2.28 14.35 -1.95
N LYS A 204 -1.69 15.27 -1.18
CA LYS A 204 -0.50 16.04 -1.62
C LYS A 204 0.74 15.15 -1.79
N ILE A 205 0.93 14.18 -0.90
CA ILE A 205 2.00 13.18 -1.05
C ILE A 205 1.75 12.37 -2.33
N ALA A 206 0.51 11.93 -2.58
CA ALA A 206 0.14 11.20 -3.78
C ALA A 206 0.46 11.99 -5.06
N GLU A 207 0.08 13.28 -5.10
CA GLU A 207 0.41 14.19 -6.21
C GLU A 207 1.92 14.32 -6.42
N LEU A 208 2.69 14.48 -5.33
CA LEU A 208 4.15 14.54 -5.38
C LEU A 208 4.75 13.26 -5.97
N PHE A 209 4.27 12.09 -5.54
CA PHE A 209 4.70 10.81 -6.10
C PHE A 209 4.32 10.69 -7.59
N SER A 210 3.08 11.04 -7.97
CA SER A 210 2.64 11.02 -9.38
C SER A 210 3.54 11.89 -10.26
N HIS A 211 3.90 13.08 -9.79
CA HIS A 211 4.79 14.00 -10.51
C HIS A 211 6.17 13.37 -10.78
N TYR A 212 6.80 12.79 -9.75
CA TYR A 212 8.15 12.24 -9.85
C TYR A 212 8.22 10.90 -10.60
N PHE A 213 7.14 10.11 -10.56
CA PHE A 213 7.04 8.84 -11.29
C PHE A 213 6.35 8.96 -12.67
N ARG A 214 5.95 10.19 -13.07
CA ARG A 214 5.28 10.50 -14.35
C ARG A 214 4.06 9.63 -14.62
N MET A 215 3.20 9.52 -13.60
CA MET A 215 1.91 8.85 -13.70
C MET A 215 0.80 9.83 -14.02
#